data_AF-A0A6G1IKK7-F1
#
_entry.id   AF-A0A6G1IKK7-F1
#
_cell.length_a   1.000
_cell.length_b   1.000
_cell.length_c   1.000
_cell.angle_alpha   90.00
_cell.angle_beta   90.00
_cell.angle_gamma   90.00
#
_symmetry.space_group_name_H-M   'P 1'
#
loop_
_entity.id
_entity.type
_entity.pdbx_description
1 polymer ?
#
loop_
_entity_poly.entity_id
_entity_poly.type
_entity_poly.pdbx_seq_one_letter_code
_entity_poly.pdbx_strand_id
1 'polypeptide(L)'
;MREVYAGVEEVMIWLRLPDDHTEFAMSHLRDKGSLDRDGRQYFKTFWFWLQTHPGGPDEGADESWRRARQQAMDSIFSRPWWRCVWTVQEYFASRRTVFMCGKFSLEGDVVEAALNKLADRSKVHVRSIFEDSGLHKAMHKASQQLGLDYTLHRSQ
;
A
#
# COMPACT_ATOMS: atom_id res chain seq x y z
N MET A 1 18.09 -5.84 -17.09
CA MET A 1 17.31 -6.38 -15.96
C MET A 1 15.93 -6.90 -16.38
N ARG A 2 15.22 -6.20 -17.29
CA ARG A 2 13.94 -6.67 -17.86
C ARG A 2 13.99 -8.12 -18.39
N GLU A 3 15.11 -8.52 -18.97
CA GLU A 3 15.35 -9.89 -19.49
C GLU A 3 15.36 -10.98 -18.39
N VAL A 4 15.81 -10.66 -17.17
CA VAL A 4 15.86 -11.62 -16.05
C VAL A 4 14.45 -11.94 -15.55
N TYR A 5 13.56 -10.96 -15.59
CA TYR A 5 12.16 -11.10 -15.16
C TYR A 5 11.19 -11.38 -16.32
N ALA A 6 11.65 -11.37 -17.57
CA ALA A 6 10.79 -11.52 -18.76
C ALA A 6 10.00 -12.84 -18.77
N GLY A 7 10.52 -13.89 -18.13
CA GLY A 7 9.86 -15.19 -17.99
C GLY A 7 9.19 -15.42 -16.63
N VAL A 8 9.24 -14.45 -15.71
CA VAL A 8 8.70 -14.64 -14.35
C VAL A 8 7.21 -14.34 -14.34
N GLU A 9 6.41 -15.37 -14.06
CA GLU A 9 4.95 -15.25 -13.97
C GLU A 9 4.52 -14.57 -12.66
N GLU A 10 5.20 -14.87 -11.56
CA GLU A 10 4.86 -14.38 -10.23
C GLU A 10 6.11 -13.98 -9.44
N VAL A 11 6.06 -12.80 -8.82
CA VAL A 11 7.08 -12.30 -7.89
C VAL A 11 6.47 -12.19 -6.49
N MET A 12 7.11 -12.85 -5.53
CA MET A 12 6.75 -12.74 -4.12
C MET A 12 7.63 -11.69 -3.44
N ILE A 13 7.02 -10.63 -2.94
CA ILE A 13 7.69 -9.55 -2.22
C ILE A 13 7.59 -9.80 -0.72
N TRP A 14 8.70 -10.13 -0.07
CA TRP A 14 8.74 -10.30 1.38
C TRP A 14 9.06 -8.98 2.10
N LEU A 15 8.07 -8.42 2.80
CA LEU A 15 8.17 -7.13 3.49
C LEU A 15 8.82 -7.21 4.87
N ARG A 16 9.20 -8.40 5.38
CA ARG A 16 9.67 -8.73 6.75
C ARG A 16 8.61 -9.41 7.62
N LEU A 17 9.05 -9.91 8.79
CA LEU A 17 8.21 -10.37 9.88
C LEU A 17 7.15 -9.34 10.28
N PRO A 18 5.98 -9.79 10.76
CA PRO A 18 4.93 -8.92 11.25
C PRO A 18 5.35 -8.23 12.55
N ASP A 19 4.88 -7.00 12.71
CA ASP A 19 4.92 -6.18 13.91
C ASP A 19 3.48 -5.94 14.42
N ASP A 20 3.33 -5.25 15.54
CA ASP A 20 2.04 -4.97 16.18
C ASP A 20 1.07 -4.18 15.29
N HIS A 21 1.57 -3.52 14.25
CA HIS A 21 0.77 -2.72 13.33
C HIS A 21 0.48 -3.40 11.99
N THR A 22 1.11 -4.55 11.72
CA THR A 22 1.07 -5.20 10.41
C THR A 22 -0.33 -5.63 10.02
N GLU A 23 -1.07 -6.25 10.95
CA GLU A 23 -2.43 -6.72 10.67
C GLU A 23 -3.33 -5.57 10.25
N PHE A 24 -3.26 -4.47 11.01
CA PHE A 24 -4.04 -3.27 10.74
C PHE A 24 -3.66 -2.64 9.40
N ALA A 25 -2.36 -2.49 9.12
CA ALA A 25 -1.87 -1.90 7.87
C ALA A 25 -2.25 -2.74 6.64
N MET A 26 -2.03 -4.06 6.69
CA MET A 26 -2.37 -4.98 5.60
C MET A 26 -3.87 -5.03 5.36
N SER A 27 -4.68 -5.02 6.42
CA SER A 27 -6.14 -4.95 6.27
C SER A 27 -6.58 -3.60 5.70
N HIS A 28 -5.98 -2.49 6.13
CA HIS A 28 -6.33 -1.18 5.62
C HIS A 28 -6.03 -1.04 4.12
N LEU A 29 -4.87 -1.56 3.68
CA LEU A 29 -4.50 -1.64 2.27
C LEU A 29 -5.48 -2.51 1.49
N ARG A 30 -5.82 -3.69 2.00
CA ARG A 30 -6.83 -4.57 1.39
C ARG A 30 -8.16 -3.83 1.21
N ASP A 31 -8.67 -3.25 2.29
CA ASP A 31 -9.96 -2.58 2.30
C ASP A 31 -9.95 -1.39 1.33
N LYS A 32 -8.84 -0.65 1.21
CA LYS A 32 -8.73 0.45 0.23
C LYS A 32 -8.64 -0.06 -1.21
N GLY A 33 -7.84 -1.08 -1.46
CA GLY A 33 -7.58 -1.62 -2.79
C GLY A 33 -8.75 -2.40 -3.38
N SER A 34 -9.46 -3.18 -2.55
CA SER A 34 -10.59 -4.02 -3.00
C SER A 34 -11.86 -3.24 -3.36
N LEU A 35 -11.94 -1.94 -3.04
CA LEU A 35 -13.14 -1.14 -3.32
C LEU A 35 -13.44 -0.90 -4.81
N ASP A 36 -12.53 -1.25 -5.73
CA ASP A 36 -12.75 -1.06 -7.18
C ASP A 36 -13.25 -2.30 -7.92
N ARG A 37 -13.08 -3.53 -7.40
CA ARG A 37 -13.50 -4.74 -8.15
C ARG A 37 -14.99 -5.06 -8.04
N ASP A 38 -15.66 -4.69 -6.94
CA ASP A 38 -17.10 -5.03 -6.73
C ASP A 38 -17.87 -4.10 -5.77
N GLY A 39 -17.26 -3.01 -5.29
CA GLY A 39 -17.91 -2.01 -4.43
C GLY A 39 -18.47 -2.51 -3.08
N ARG A 40 -18.21 -3.78 -2.69
CA ARG A 40 -18.93 -4.46 -1.60
C ARG A 40 -18.06 -5.10 -0.51
N GLN A 41 -16.81 -4.72 -0.36
CA GLN A 41 -15.90 -5.35 0.62
C GLN A 41 -15.43 -4.40 1.73
N TYR A 42 -16.36 -3.59 2.27
CA TYR A 42 -16.11 -2.70 3.41
C TYR A 42 -16.33 -3.39 4.78
N PHE A 43 -16.76 -4.65 4.82
CA PHE A 43 -17.67 -5.05 5.92
C PHE A 43 -17.06 -5.90 7.05
N LYS A 44 -15.79 -6.31 7.07
CA LYS A 44 -15.31 -7.25 8.12
C LYS A 44 -14.42 -6.61 9.17
N THR A 45 -13.33 -5.98 8.78
CA THR A 45 -12.38 -5.33 9.71
C THR A 45 -12.92 -4.02 10.27
N PHE A 46 -13.54 -3.22 9.40
CA PHE A 46 -14.27 -2.01 9.77
C PHE A 46 -15.38 -2.29 10.80
N TRP A 47 -16.13 -3.38 10.62
CA TRP A 47 -17.24 -3.78 11.51
C TRP A 47 -16.74 -4.28 12.86
N PHE A 48 -15.67 -5.08 12.88
CA PHE A 48 -15.06 -5.55 14.13
C PHE A 48 -14.50 -4.38 14.95
N TRP A 49 -13.89 -3.40 14.29
CA TRP A 49 -13.41 -2.19 14.95
C TRP A 49 -14.56 -1.30 15.44
N LEU A 50 -15.62 -1.09 14.65
CA LEU A 50 -16.86 -0.39 15.04
C LEU A 50 -17.56 -0.99 16.27
N GLN A 51 -17.50 -2.32 16.45
CA GLN A 51 -18.03 -2.97 17.66
C GLN A 51 -17.25 -2.62 18.92
N THR A 52 -15.96 -2.34 18.78
CA THR A 52 -15.06 -2.00 19.89
C THR A 52 -14.95 -0.50 20.14
N HIS A 53 -15.37 0.35 19.19
CA HIS A 53 -15.28 1.81 19.26
C HIS A 53 -16.57 2.45 18.71
N PRO A 54 -17.53 2.83 19.58
CA PRO A 54 -18.79 3.44 19.15
C PRO A 54 -18.56 4.87 18.67
N GLY A 55 -18.45 5.04 17.35
CA GLY A 55 -18.29 6.34 16.68
C GLY A 55 -17.99 6.11 15.20
N GLY A 56 -19.01 6.29 14.34
CA GLY A 56 -18.91 6.01 12.90
C GLY A 56 -17.87 6.86 12.15
N PRO A 57 -17.59 6.51 10.87
CA PRO A 57 -16.37 6.93 10.17
C PRO A 57 -16.31 8.35 9.61
N ASP A 58 -17.40 9.09 9.45
CA ASP A 58 -17.37 10.31 8.60
C ASP A 58 -17.54 11.65 9.33
N GLU A 59 -17.96 11.67 10.60
CA GLU A 59 -17.97 12.92 11.39
C GLU A 59 -17.53 12.60 12.83
N GLY A 60 -16.24 12.77 13.10
CA GLY A 60 -15.66 12.53 14.43
C GLY A 60 -14.89 11.22 14.58
N ALA A 61 -14.31 10.68 13.49
CA ALA A 61 -13.34 9.58 13.60
C ALA A 61 -12.31 9.95 14.68
N ASP A 62 -12.36 9.20 15.79
CA ASP A 62 -11.56 9.43 16.98
C ASP A 62 -10.10 9.69 16.56
N GLU A 63 -9.53 10.79 17.07
CA GLU A 63 -8.13 11.16 16.83
C GLU A 63 -7.20 9.98 17.15
N SER A 64 -7.58 9.13 18.12
CA SER A 64 -6.89 7.88 18.44
C SER A 64 -6.81 6.93 17.24
N TRP A 65 -7.91 6.75 16.50
CA TRP A 65 -7.96 5.88 15.30
C TRP A 65 -7.13 6.46 14.16
N ARG A 66 -7.21 7.78 13.94
CA ARG A 66 -6.40 8.44 12.91
C ARG A 66 -4.92 8.21 13.16
N ARG A 67 -4.49 8.31 14.42
CA ARG A 67 -3.11 8.02 14.84
C ARG A 67 -2.73 6.56 14.70
N ALA A 68 -3.57 5.63 15.15
CA ALA A 68 -3.30 4.19 15.01
C ALA A 68 -3.16 3.79 13.53
N ARG A 69 -4.05 4.31 12.67
CA ARG A 69 -3.96 4.14 11.23
C ARG A 69 -2.68 4.71 10.67
N GLN A 70 -2.31 5.93 11.06
CA GLN A 70 -1.10 6.58 10.61
C GLN A 70 0.15 5.77 10.99
N GLN A 71 0.27 5.37 12.25
CA GLN A 71 1.37 4.52 12.76
C GLN A 71 1.47 3.21 11.99
N ALA A 72 0.35 2.59 11.65
CA ALA A 72 0.34 1.36 10.89
C ALA A 72 0.83 1.52 9.45
N MET A 73 0.40 2.59 8.77
CA MET A 73 0.90 2.89 7.43
C MET A 73 2.39 3.24 7.47
N ASP A 74 2.84 4.01 8.45
CA ASP A 74 4.24 4.36 8.65
C ASP A 74 5.10 3.11 8.90
N SER A 75 4.61 2.18 9.73
CA SER A 75 5.30 0.92 10.01
C SER A 75 5.48 0.07 8.75
N ILE A 76 4.48 0.00 7.87
CA ILE A 76 4.62 -0.74 6.61
C ILE A 76 5.52 -0.01 5.61
N PHE A 77 5.34 1.30 5.39
CA PHE A 77 6.08 2.01 4.34
C PHE A 77 7.50 2.41 4.74
N SER A 78 7.83 2.38 6.03
CA SER A 78 9.22 2.54 6.50
C SER A 78 10.10 1.32 6.24
N ARG A 79 9.51 0.18 5.83
CA ARG A 79 10.26 -1.06 5.58
C ARG A 79 11.26 -0.89 4.43
N PRO A 80 12.46 -1.52 4.52
CA PRO A 80 13.54 -1.30 3.55
C PRO A 80 13.16 -1.56 2.09
N TRP A 81 12.23 -2.49 1.84
CA TRP A 81 11.79 -2.83 0.49
C TRP A 81 11.29 -1.62 -0.30
N TRP A 82 10.51 -0.73 0.32
CA TRP A 82 9.93 0.45 -0.35
C TRP A 82 10.97 1.50 -0.76
N ARG A 83 12.16 1.44 -0.18
CA ARG A 83 13.28 2.37 -0.42
C ARG A 83 14.27 1.85 -1.47
N CYS A 84 14.21 0.57 -1.80
CA CYS A 84 15.16 -0.05 -2.71
C CYS A 84 14.64 0.03 -4.14
N VAL A 85 15.25 0.87 -4.97
CA VAL A 85 14.88 1.04 -6.38
C VAL A 85 14.87 -0.30 -7.13
N TRP A 86 15.85 -1.16 -6.83
CA TRP A 86 15.96 -2.48 -7.47
C TRP A 86 14.74 -3.36 -7.18
N THR A 87 14.25 -3.40 -5.94
CA THR A 87 13.08 -4.22 -5.62
C THR A 87 11.79 -3.64 -6.17
N VAL A 88 11.69 -2.31 -6.27
CA VAL A 88 10.57 -1.65 -6.97
C VAL A 88 10.58 -1.98 -8.46
N GLN A 89 11.75 -2.14 -9.09
CA GLN A 89 11.81 -2.61 -10.48
C GLN A 89 11.32 -4.06 -10.62
N GLU A 90 11.57 -4.93 -9.64
CA GLU A 90 11.06 -6.30 -9.66
C GLU A 90 9.53 -6.34 -9.68
N TYR A 91 8.90 -5.47 -8.88
CA TYR A 91 7.45 -5.26 -8.91
C TYR A 91 6.95 -4.93 -10.32
N PHE A 92 7.52 -3.90 -10.94
CA PHE A 92 7.13 -3.45 -12.29
C PHE A 92 7.46 -4.45 -13.41
N ALA A 93 8.48 -5.28 -13.22
CA ALA A 93 8.87 -6.28 -14.21
C ALA A 93 8.04 -7.56 -14.14
N SER A 94 7.38 -7.82 -13.00
CA SER A 94 6.54 -9.00 -12.78
C SER A 94 5.18 -8.89 -13.50
N ARG A 95 4.63 -10.04 -13.92
CA ARG A 95 3.23 -10.10 -14.41
C ARG A 95 2.24 -10.13 -13.25
N ARG A 96 2.57 -10.87 -12.20
CA ARG A 96 1.82 -10.95 -10.95
C ARG A 96 2.76 -10.72 -9.79
N THR A 97 2.32 -9.93 -8.83
CA THR A 97 3.03 -9.73 -7.58
C THR A 97 2.16 -10.15 -6.41
N VAL A 98 2.76 -10.75 -5.40
CA VAL A 98 2.15 -10.94 -4.07
C VAL A 98 3.06 -10.32 -3.01
N PHE A 99 2.55 -9.32 -2.30
CA PHE A 99 3.21 -8.77 -1.11
C PHE A 99 2.92 -9.66 0.08
N MET A 100 3.95 -10.08 0.79
CA MET A 100 3.87 -10.93 1.97
C MET A 100 4.53 -10.26 3.17
N CYS A 101 3.86 -10.35 4.32
CA CYS A 101 4.39 -9.97 5.61
C CYS A 101 3.96 -10.98 6.67
N GLY A 102 4.84 -11.92 7.03
CA GLY A 102 4.45 -13.01 7.92
C GLY A 102 3.35 -13.88 7.30
N LYS A 103 2.24 -14.01 8.03
CA LYS A 103 1.02 -14.71 7.59
C LYS A 103 0.10 -13.88 6.69
N PHE A 104 0.40 -12.58 6.52
CA PHE A 104 -0.43 -11.66 5.75
C PHE A 104 0.06 -11.57 4.31
N SER A 105 -0.86 -11.57 3.35
CA SER A 105 -0.54 -11.37 1.94
C SER A 105 -1.53 -10.42 1.26
N LEU A 106 -1.07 -9.73 0.21
CA LEU A 106 -1.87 -8.88 -0.68
C LEU A 106 -1.43 -9.05 -2.13
N GLU A 107 -2.38 -9.09 -3.05
CA GLU A 107 -2.08 -9.04 -4.48
C GLU A 107 -1.56 -7.64 -4.86
N GLY A 108 -0.65 -7.58 -5.84
CA GLY A 108 -0.02 -6.33 -6.26
C GLY A 108 -1.01 -5.29 -6.77
N ASP A 109 -2.04 -5.71 -7.50
CA ASP A 109 -3.11 -4.84 -8.00
C ASP A 109 -3.93 -4.19 -6.86
N VAL A 110 -4.18 -4.94 -5.79
CA VAL A 110 -4.83 -4.43 -4.57
C VAL A 110 -3.95 -3.38 -3.90
N VAL A 111 -2.64 -3.62 -3.78
CA VAL A 111 -1.71 -2.64 -3.21
C VAL A 111 -1.66 -1.37 -4.06
N GLU A 112 -1.55 -1.51 -5.39
CA GLU A 112 -1.53 -0.37 -6.32
C GLU A 112 -2.80 0.49 -6.22
N ALA A 113 -3.98 -0.14 -6.27
CA ALA A 113 -5.24 0.56 -6.12
C ALA A 113 -5.35 1.29 -4.77
N ALA A 114 -4.86 0.67 -3.69
CA ALA A 114 -4.80 1.30 -2.38
C ALA A 114 -3.87 2.52 -2.35
N LEU A 115 -2.67 2.40 -2.94
CA LEU A 115 -1.70 3.50 -3.02
C LEU A 115 -2.25 4.68 -3.83
N ASN A 116 -2.90 4.41 -4.97
CA ASN A 116 -3.50 5.46 -5.79
C ASN A 116 -4.60 6.21 -5.03
N LYS A 117 -5.48 5.51 -4.31
CA LYS A 117 -6.52 6.13 -3.47
C LYS A 117 -5.96 6.91 -2.29
N LEU A 118 -4.89 6.40 -1.69
CA LEU A 118 -4.20 7.06 -0.59
C LEU A 118 -3.53 8.35 -1.07
N ALA A 119 -2.92 8.35 -2.26
CA ALA A 119 -2.35 9.53 -2.88
C ALA A 119 -3.41 10.58 -3.22
N ASP A 120 -4.51 10.16 -3.87
CA ASP A 120 -5.60 11.04 -4.31
C ASP A 120 -6.30 11.78 -3.15
N ARG A 121 -6.54 11.10 -2.02
CA ARG A 121 -7.22 11.72 -0.86
C ARG A 121 -6.31 12.54 0.06
N SER A 122 -5.01 12.61 -0.20
CA SER A 122 -4.05 13.19 0.75
C SER A 122 -3.50 14.54 0.30
N LYS A 123 -4.19 15.62 0.64
CA LYS A 123 -3.64 16.97 0.43
C LYS A 123 -2.49 17.34 1.38
N VAL A 124 -2.21 16.59 2.46
CA VAL A 124 -1.11 16.95 3.41
C VAL A 124 -0.33 15.77 4.01
N HIS A 125 -0.95 14.69 4.51
CA HIS A 125 -0.26 13.78 5.46
C HIS A 125 0.28 12.46 4.87
N VAL A 126 -0.46 11.78 3.98
CA VAL A 126 0.10 10.57 3.35
C VAL A 126 1.23 10.93 2.37
N ARG A 127 1.21 12.16 1.86
CA ARG A 127 2.30 12.75 1.09
C ARG A 127 3.62 12.76 1.85
N SER A 128 3.64 13.09 3.15
CA SER A 128 4.89 13.00 3.94
C SER A 128 5.34 11.55 4.05
N ILE A 129 4.44 10.58 4.20
CA ILE A 129 4.81 9.15 4.18
C ILE A 129 5.46 8.78 2.84
N PHE A 130 4.88 9.18 1.70
CA PHE A 130 5.45 8.88 0.38
C PHE A 130 6.75 9.62 0.07
N GLU A 131 6.90 10.85 0.59
CA GLU A 131 8.09 11.68 0.43
C GLU A 131 9.23 11.21 1.36
N ASP A 132 8.93 10.90 2.62
CA ASP A 132 9.86 10.47 3.66
C ASP A 132 10.24 8.99 3.54
N SER A 133 9.34 8.14 3.03
CA SER A 133 9.67 6.74 2.69
C SER A 133 10.54 6.65 1.45
N GLY A 134 10.67 7.71 0.66
CA GLY A 134 11.35 7.67 -0.63
C GLY A 134 10.64 6.83 -1.69
N LEU A 135 9.46 6.27 -1.38
CA LEU A 135 8.70 5.37 -2.25
C LEU A 135 8.33 6.06 -3.56
N HIS A 136 7.87 7.31 -3.51
CA HIS A 136 7.54 8.06 -4.73
C HIS A 136 8.77 8.24 -5.63
N LYS A 137 9.93 8.59 -5.04
CA LYS A 137 11.18 8.74 -5.78
C LYS A 137 11.66 7.41 -6.35
N ALA A 138 11.51 6.32 -5.59
CA ALA A 138 11.87 4.97 -6.01
C ALA A 138 11.00 4.49 -7.18
N MET A 139 9.68 4.65 -7.09
CA MET A 139 8.73 4.29 -8.16
C MET A 139 8.95 5.12 -9.42
N HIS A 140 9.10 6.44 -9.28
CA HIS A 140 9.38 7.31 -10.42
C HIS A 140 10.69 6.95 -11.12
N LYS A 141 11.78 6.72 -10.35
CA LYS A 141 13.08 6.34 -10.90
C LYS A 141 13.04 4.95 -11.55
N ALA A 142 12.38 3.97 -10.91
CA ALA A 142 12.21 2.63 -11.47
C ALA A 142 11.44 2.67 -12.80
N SER A 143 10.36 3.45 -12.86
CA SER A 143 9.57 3.63 -14.08
C SER A 143 10.38 4.23 -15.23
N GLN A 144 11.15 5.28 -14.96
CA GLN A 144 12.04 5.89 -15.97
C GLN A 144 13.08 4.89 -16.49
N GLN A 145 13.65 4.05 -15.62
CA GLN A 145 14.64 3.05 -16.00
C GLN A 145 14.03 1.89 -16.81
N LEU A 146 12.73 1.63 -16.66
CA LEU A 146 12.01 0.57 -17.36
C LEU A 146 11.27 1.05 -18.61
N GLY A 147 11.25 2.36 -18.87
CA GLY A 147 10.48 2.97 -19.96
C GLY A 147 8.96 2.80 -19.78
N LEU A 148 8.50 2.76 -18.53
CA LEU A 148 7.08 2.69 -18.18
C LEU A 148 6.54 4.10 -17.90
N ASP A 149 5.27 4.34 -18.20
CA ASP A 149 4.58 5.56 -17.79
C ASP A 149 4.02 5.34 -16.38
N TYR A 150 4.71 5.90 -15.38
CA TYR A 150 4.23 5.96 -14.01
C TYR A 150 3.68 7.36 -13.77
N THR A 151 2.37 7.50 -13.93
CA THR A 151 1.65 8.72 -13.58
C THR A 151 0.83 8.45 -12.33
N LEU A 152 1.31 8.91 -11.17
CA LEU A 152 0.41 9.14 -10.04
C LEU A 152 -0.56 10.25 -10.46
N HIS A 153 -1.83 9.90 -10.68
CA HIS A 153 -2.86 10.90 -10.98
C HIS A 153 -2.89 11.93 -9.86
N ARG A 154 -2.33 13.12 -10.13
CA ARG A 154 -2.51 14.29 -9.29
C ARG A 154 -3.94 14.77 -9.53
N SER A 155 -4.84 14.55 -8.59
CA SER A 155 -6.08 15.32 -8.54
C SER A 155 -5.72 16.79 -8.40
N GLN A 156 -6.16 17.61 -9.37
CA GLN A 156 -6.09 19.06 -9.29
C GLN A 156 -7.06 19.58 -8.23
#